data_AF-A0A959HKT9-F1
#
_entry.id   AF-A0A959HKT9-F1
#
_cell.length_a   1.000
_cell.length_b   1.000
_cell.length_c   1.000
_cell.angle_alpha   90.00
_cell.angle_beta   90.00
_cell.angle_gamma   90.00
#
_symmetry.space_group_name_H-M   'P 1'
#
loop_
_entity.id
_entity.type
_entity.pdbx_description
1 polymer ?
#
loop_
_entity_poly.entity_id
_entity_poly.type
_entity_poly.pdbx_seq_one_letter_code
_entity_poly.pdbx_strand_id
1 'polypeptide(L)'
;MQQKSTRLFMALMVLLLGVASQSCVGYKDLVTFNAIDDGPENLISDSTIQVTPTPRFQEYKIKPFDQLVIKINAFDGSTEEFLNREFGVATGTPNTRNLPEDIFFRSISVSDSGTISLPLLGDMEVSGLTTLQLKGKLDEG
;
A
#
# COMPACT_ATOMS: atom_id res chain seq x y z
N MET A 1 -21.02 39.47 49.63
CA MET A 1 -21.02 39.66 48.16
C MET A 1 -19.81 39.02 47.46
N GLN A 2 -18.67 38.79 48.13
CA GLN A 2 -17.46 38.24 47.47
C GLN A 2 -17.56 36.79 46.96
N GLN A 3 -18.25 35.89 47.67
CA GLN A 3 -18.33 34.46 47.30
C GLN A 3 -19.05 34.19 45.96
N LYS A 4 -20.04 35.01 45.57
CA LYS A 4 -20.72 34.90 44.27
C LYS A 4 -19.82 35.40 43.14
N SER A 5 -19.01 36.43 43.40
CA SER A 5 -18.05 36.97 42.44
C SER A 5 -16.93 35.96 42.14
N THR A 6 -16.43 35.23 43.14
CA THR A 6 -15.37 34.23 42.93
C THR A 6 -15.87 33.01 42.14
N ARG A 7 -17.12 32.57 42.38
CA ARG A 7 -17.75 31.48 41.60
C ARG A 7 -18.04 31.88 40.16
N LEU A 8 -18.44 33.14 39.94
CA LEU A 8 -18.64 33.69 38.59
C LEU A 8 -17.31 33.81 37.83
N PHE A 9 -16.25 34.29 38.49
CA PHE A 9 -14.90 34.36 37.91
C PHE A 9 -14.34 32.97 37.57
N MET A 10 -14.54 31.98 38.45
CA MET A 10 -14.09 30.61 38.20
C MET A 10 -14.87 29.98 37.03
N ALA A 11 -16.18 30.21 36.94
CA ALA A 11 -16.99 29.75 35.81
C ALA A 11 -16.59 30.40 34.47
N LEU A 12 -16.28 31.71 34.49
CA LEU A 12 -15.80 32.44 33.31
C LEU A 12 -14.44 31.91 32.84
N MET A 13 -13.53 31.60 33.78
CA MET A 13 -12.22 31.05 33.46
C MET A 13 -12.32 29.65 32.84
N VAL A 14 -13.21 28.80 33.36
CA VAL A 14 -13.45 27.45 32.81
C VAL A 14 -14.08 27.53 31.40
N LEU A 15 -15.00 28.47 31.18
CA LEU A 15 -15.58 28.73 29.86
C LEU A 15 -14.50 29.18 28.85
N LEU A 16 -13.59 30.06 29.27
CA LEU A 16 -12.51 30.57 28.42
C LEU A 16 -11.53 29.46 28.02
N LEU A 17 -11.17 28.58 28.96
CA LEU A 17 -10.33 27.40 28.69
C LEU A 17 -11.00 26.41 27.72
N GLY A 18 -12.32 26.25 27.80
CA GLY A 18 -13.07 25.36 26.89
C GLY A 18 -13.16 25.86 25.45
N VAL A 19 -13.11 27.17 25.23
CA VAL A 19 -13.08 27.76 23.87
C VAL A 19 -11.67 27.67 23.27
N ALA A 20 -10.62 27.76 24.11
CA ALA A 20 -9.23 27.71 23.65
C ALA A 20 -8.75 26.31 23.21
N SER A 21 -9.48 25.24 23.55
CA SER A 21 -9.14 23.86 23.16
C SER A 21 -9.78 23.40 21.84
N GLN A 22 -10.59 24.25 21.19
CA GLN A 22 -11.13 23.94 19.87
C GLN A 22 -10.05 24.25 18.81
N SER A 23 -9.42 23.20 18.26
CA SER A 23 -8.51 23.33 17.12
C SER A 23 -9.29 23.70 15.86
N CYS A 24 -9.45 25.00 15.61
CA CYS A 24 -9.98 25.51 14.34
C CYS A 24 -8.90 25.42 13.25
N VAL A 25 -8.49 24.20 12.88
CA VAL A 25 -7.67 23.97 11.68
C VAL A 25 -8.59 23.79 10.47
N GLY A 26 -8.39 24.63 9.46
CA GLY A 26 -9.15 24.56 8.21
C GLY A 26 -8.78 23.31 7.41
N TYR A 27 -9.78 22.62 6.89
CA TYR A 27 -9.68 21.38 6.09
C TYR A 27 -8.90 21.52 4.77
N LYS A 28 -8.24 22.65 4.52
CA LYS A 28 -7.70 23.05 3.21
C LYS A 28 -6.25 22.59 2.96
N ASP A 29 -5.57 22.09 3.98
CA ASP A 29 -4.18 21.60 3.88
C ASP A 29 -4.09 20.06 3.90
N LEU A 30 -5.07 19.38 3.29
CA LEU A 30 -4.92 17.95 3.05
C LEU A 30 -4.02 17.74 1.83
N VAL A 31 -2.72 17.60 2.10
CA VAL A 31 -1.76 17.06 1.13
C VAL A 31 -2.30 15.70 0.67
N THR A 32 -2.78 15.65 -0.56
CA THR A 32 -3.33 14.43 -1.14
C THR A 32 -2.15 13.54 -1.51
N PHE A 33 -2.19 12.25 -1.16
CA PHE A 33 -1.15 11.23 -1.47
C PHE A 33 -0.81 11.07 -2.97
N ASN A 34 -1.48 11.82 -3.86
CA ASN A 34 -1.26 11.85 -5.30
C ASN A 34 -0.68 13.19 -5.79
N ALA A 35 -0.42 14.15 -4.90
CA ALA A 35 0.29 15.37 -5.27
C ALA A 35 1.78 15.04 -5.36
N ILE A 36 2.28 15.07 -6.59
CA ILE A 36 3.71 15.06 -6.86
C ILE A 36 4.29 16.32 -6.19
N ASP A 37 5.26 16.15 -5.28
CA ASP A 37 6.05 17.22 -4.67
C ASP A 37 6.97 17.86 -5.73
N ASP A 38 6.39 18.52 -6.72
CA ASP A 38 7.10 19.54 -7.46
C ASP A 38 6.99 20.82 -6.62
N GLY A 39 8.14 21.31 -6.15
CA GLY A 39 8.25 22.44 -5.22
C GLY A 39 7.52 23.71 -5.69
N PRO A 40 7.49 24.76 -4.85
CA PRO A 40 6.65 25.94 -5.07
C PRO A 40 7.20 26.81 -6.20
N GLU A 41 7.06 26.37 -7.43
CA GLU A 41 7.28 27.19 -8.61
C GLU A 41 6.05 27.08 -9.50
N ASN A 42 5.31 28.19 -9.55
CA ASN A 42 4.21 28.48 -10.48
C ASN A 42 2.80 27.98 -10.09
N LEU A 43 2.30 28.43 -8.93
CA LEU A 43 0.85 28.57 -8.73
C LEU A 43 0.37 29.82 -9.50
N ILE A 44 0.16 29.66 -10.81
CA ILE A 44 -0.59 30.64 -11.60
C ILE A 44 -2.04 30.60 -11.12
N SER A 45 -2.39 31.53 -10.24
CA SER A 45 -3.78 31.89 -10.00
C SER A 45 -4.35 32.51 -11.28
N ASP A 46 -5.57 32.09 -11.61
CA ASP A 46 -6.44 32.64 -12.66
C ASP A 46 -6.38 31.95 -14.05
N SER A 47 -6.80 30.69 -14.11
CA SER A 47 -7.63 30.18 -15.22
C SER A 47 -8.29 28.84 -14.84
N THR A 48 -9.58 28.73 -15.15
CA THR A 48 -10.53 27.69 -14.70
C THR A 48 -10.27 26.27 -15.23
N ILE A 49 -9.16 25.99 -15.93
CA ILE A 49 -8.83 24.62 -16.34
C ILE A 49 -7.35 24.37 -16.08
N GLN A 50 -7.05 23.81 -14.92
CA GLN A 50 -5.76 23.15 -14.69
C GLN A 50 -5.79 21.81 -15.44
N VAL A 51 -5.18 21.77 -16.62
CA VAL A 51 -4.88 20.51 -17.30
C VAL A 51 -3.70 19.89 -16.56
N THR A 52 -3.97 19.10 -15.53
CA THR A 52 -2.94 18.27 -14.91
C THR A 52 -2.49 17.24 -15.95
N PRO A 53 -1.23 17.26 -16.40
CA PRO A 53 -0.73 16.22 -17.27
C PRO A 53 -0.86 14.90 -16.53
N THR A 54 -1.56 13.92 -17.09
CA THR A 54 -1.53 12.57 -16.54
C THR A 54 -0.08 12.11 -16.59
N PRO A 55 0.50 11.67 -15.46
CA PRO A 55 1.86 11.13 -15.47
C PRO A 55 1.90 9.99 -16.47
N ARG A 56 2.99 9.92 -17.25
CA ARG A 56 3.18 8.81 -18.20
C ARG A 56 3.15 7.51 -17.41
N PHE A 57 2.33 6.56 -17.86
CA PHE A 57 2.28 5.24 -17.24
C PHE A 57 3.69 4.63 -17.23
N GLN A 58 4.16 4.31 -16.02
CA GLN A 58 5.41 3.60 -15.81
C GLN A 58 5.08 2.24 -15.23
N GLU A 59 5.50 1.18 -15.92
CA GLU A 59 5.30 -0.18 -15.45
C GLU A 59 6.04 -0.42 -14.13
N TYR A 60 5.35 -1.02 -13.17
CA TYR A 60 5.97 -1.44 -11.93
C TYR A 60 6.95 -2.58 -12.18
N LYS A 61 8.15 -2.42 -11.63
CA LYS A 61 9.20 -3.44 -11.66
C LYS A 61 9.40 -3.98 -10.26
N ILE A 62 9.55 -5.30 -10.17
CA ILE A 62 9.78 -6.03 -8.93
C ILE A 62 11.07 -5.52 -8.27
N LYS A 63 11.00 -5.28 -6.97
CA LYS A 63 12.09 -4.79 -6.13
C LYS A 63 12.42 -5.79 -5.02
N PRO A 64 13.63 -5.70 -4.42
CA PRO A 64 13.93 -6.39 -3.18
C PRO A 64 12.85 -6.15 -2.13
N PHE A 65 12.55 -7.18 -1.34
CA PHE A 65 11.53 -7.19 -0.28
C PHE A 65 10.06 -7.13 -0.74
N ASP A 66 9.79 -7.09 -2.05
CA ASP A 66 8.43 -7.27 -2.56
C ASP A 66 7.88 -8.65 -2.19
N GLN A 67 6.55 -8.73 -2.02
CA GLN A 67 5.83 -9.97 -1.75
C GLN A 67 5.13 -10.44 -3.03
N LEU A 68 5.56 -11.57 -3.58
CA LEU A 68 5.04 -12.12 -4.82
C LEU A 68 4.12 -13.30 -4.53
N VAL A 69 2.90 -13.27 -5.08
CA VAL A 69 2.00 -14.43 -5.07
C VAL A 69 2.10 -15.12 -6.42
N ILE A 70 2.59 -16.36 -6.40
CA ILE A 70 2.74 -17.20 -7.60
C ILE A 70 1.71 -18.31 -7.52
N LYS A 71 0.80 -18.34 -8.50
CA LYS A 71 -0.18 -19.42 -8.67
C LYS A 71 0.13 -20.17 -9.96
N ILE A 72 0.34 -21.48 -9.83
CA ILE A 72 0.54 -22.37 -10.96
C ILE A 72 -0.80 -23.05 -11.26
N ASN A 73 -1.16 -23.15 -12.54
CA ASN A 73 -2.27 -23.98 -12.98
C ASN A 73 -1.68 -25.09 -13.86
N ALA A 74 -1.91 -26.35 -13.50
CA ALA A 74 -1.41 -27.51 -14.24
C ALA A 74 -2.57 -28.27 -14.88
N PHE A 75 -2.27 -29.14 -15.86
CA PHE A 75 -3.30 -29.94 -16.53
C PHE A 75 -3.88 -31.03 -15.63
N ASP A 76 -3.09 -31.52 -14.67
CA ASP A 76 -3.50 -32.47 -13.65
C ASP A 76 -3.63 -31.77 -12.29
N GLY A 77 -4.73 -32.04 -11.59
CA GLY A 77 -5.00 -31.42 -10.29
C GLY A 77 -3.96 -31.78 -9.22
N SER A 78 -3.31 -32.95 -9.33
CA SER A 78 -2.27 -33.39 -8.39
C SER A 78 -1.01 -32.52 -8.44
N THR A 79 -0.54 -32.16 -9.64
CA THR A 79 0.64 -31.30 -9.78
C THR A 79 0.31 -29.86 -9.42
N GLU A 80 -0.87 -29.35 -9.80
CA GLU A 80 -1.32 -28.01 -9.39
C GLU A 80 -1.35 -27.87 -7.86
N GLU A 81 -1.98 -28.83 -7.18
CA GLU A 81 -2.11 -28.81 -5.73
C GLU A 81 -0.75 -28.95 -5.03
N PHE A 82 0.09 -29.87 -5.51
CA PHE A 82 1.43 -30.07 -4.97
C PHE A 82 2.28 -28.80 -5.07
N LEU A 83 2.34 -28.21 -6.26
CA LEU A 83 3.16 -27.04 -6.51
C LEU A 83 2.68 -25.85 -5.70
N ASN A 84 1.38 -25.51 -5.79
CA ASN A 84 0.86 -24.36 -5.06
C ASN A 84 1.11 -24.50 -3.54
N ARG A 85 0.87 -25.69 -2.97
CA ARG A 85 1.19 -25.97 -1.56
C ARG A 85 2.65 -25.67 -1.22
N GLU A 86 3.58 -26.10 -2.07
CA GLU A 86 5.00 -25.94 -1.83
C GLU A 86 5.53 -24.53 -2.07
N PHE A 87 4.87 -23.76 -2.93
CA PHE A 87 5.10 -22.31 -3.10
C PHE A 87 4.55 -21.47 -1.94
N GLY A 88 4.16 -22.10 -0.83
CA GLY A 88 3.63 -21.40 0.34
C GLY A 88 2.15 -21.05 0.22
N VAL A 89 1.42 -21.53 -0.80
CA VAL A 89 -0.05 -21.51 -0.77
C VAL A 89 -0.50 -22.53 0.27
N ALA A 90 -0.45 -22.14 1.54
CA ALA A 90 -0.90 -22.96 2.65
C ALA A 90 -2.24 -23.60 2.31
N THR A 91 -2.33 -24.91 2.53
CA THR A 91 -3.53 -25.73 2.37
C THR A 91 -4.63 -25.23 3.29
N GLY A 92 -5.35 -24.21 2.83
CA GLY A 92 -6.59 -23.70 3.38
C GLY A 92 -7.64 -23.81 2.30
N THR A 93 -8.81 -24.32 2.69
CA THR A 93 -10.03 -24.54 1.91
C THR A 93 -10.14 -23.67 0.63
N PRO A 94 -10.48 -24.21 -0.56
CA PRO A 94 -10.48 -23.50 -1.86
C PRO A 94 -11.44 -22.30 -1.98
N ASN A 95 -12.09 -21.87 -0.91
CA ASN A 95 -13.28 -21.01 -0.93
C ASN A 95 -13.21 -19.79 0.00
N THR A 96 -12.08 -19.53 0.66
CA THR A 96 -11.91 -18.28 1.41
C THR A 96 -11.41 -17.18 0.49
N ARG A 97 -12.33 -16.27 0.16
CA ARG A 97 -12.12 -14.94 -0.41
C ARG A 97 -10.75 -14.38 -0.01
N ASN A 98 -9.93 -13.92 -0.97
CA ASN A 98 -8.63 -13.27 -0.74
C ASN A 98 -8.73 -12.15 0.31
N LEU A 99 -8.61 -12.51 1.58
CA LEU A 99 -8.53 -11.56 2.68
C LEU A 99 -7.08 -11.05 2.71
N PRO A 100 -6.83 -9.78 3.07
CA PRO A 100 -5.47 -9.22 3.11
C PRO A 100 -4.49 -10.05 3.94
N GLU A 101 -4.98 -10.71 4.99
CA GLU A 101 -4.23 -11.64 5.83
C GLU A 101 -3.77 -12.92 5.11
N ASP A 102 -4.55 -13.45 4.16
CA ASP A 102 -4.20 -14.67 3.42
C ASP A 102 -3.07 -14.43 2.41
N ILE A 103 -2.99 -13.23 1.84
CA ILE A 103 -1.95 -12.85 0.88
C ILE A 103 -0.56 -12.93 1.52
N PHE A 104 -0.43 -12.53 2.78
CA PHE A 104 0.84 -12.53 3.52
C PHE A 104 1.37 -13.95 3.74
N PHE A 105 0.49 -14.93 3.99
CA PHE A 105 0.91 -16.31 4.20
C PHE A 105 1.21 -17.06 2.90
N ARG A 106 0.73 -16.54 1.77
CA ARG A 106 0.84 -17.18 0.45
C ARG A 106 1.84 -16.49 -0.48
N SER A 107 2.56 -15.50 0.02
CA SER A 107 3.55 -14.75 -0.74
C SER A 107 4.97 -15.22 -0.49
N ILE A 108 5.79 -15.15 -1.54
CA ILE A 108 7.23 -15.36 -1.49
C ILE A 108 7.90 -13.98 -1.48
N SER A 109 8.78 -13.75 -0.51
CA SER A 109 9.54 -12.51 -0.42
C SER A 109 10.70 -12.51 -1.40
N VAL A 110 10.88 -11.40 -2.12
CA VAL A 110 12.11 -11.15 -2.89
C VAL A 110 13.25 -10.85 -1.92
N SER A 111 14.38 -11.54 -2.10
CA SER A 111 15.59 -11.34 -1.30
C SER A 111 16.19 -9.95 -1.51
N ASP A 112 17.16 -9.59 -0.67
CA ASP A 112 17.96 -8.37 -0.79
C ASP A 112 18.74 -8.30 -2.12
N SER A 113 19.19 -9.45 -2.61
CA SER A 113 19.83 -9.63 -3.92
C SER A 113 18.87 -9.61 -5.11
N GLY A 114 17.56 -9.49 -4.89
CA GLY A 114 16.57 -9.43 -5.96
C GLY A 114 16.16 -10.80 -6.53
N THR A 115 16.37 -11.87 -5.76
CA THR A 115 16.06 -13.25 -6.15
C THR A 115 14.85 -13.80 -5.39
N ILE A 116 14.19 -14.81 -5.95
CA ILE A 116 13.24 -15.68 -5.22
C ILE A 116 13.70 -17.13 -5.32
N SER A 117 13.39 -17.92 -4.31
CA SER A 117 13.64 -19.36 -4.31
C SER A 117 12.34 -20.10 -4.57
N LEU A 118 12.33 -20.89 -5.64
CA LEU A 118 11.18 -21.67 -6.06
C LEU A 118 11.45 -23.16 -5.89
N PRO A 119 10.55 -23.93 -5.24
CA PRO A 119 10.54 -25.37 -5.34
C PRO A 119 10.72 -25.83 -6.80
N LEU A 120 11.62 -26.80 -7.02
CA LEU A 120 11.96 -27.39 -8.32
C LEU A 120 12.75 -26.50 -9.29
N LEU A 121 12.47 -25.19 -9.33
CA LEU A 121 13.16 -24.25 -10.24
C LEU A 121 14.40 -23.59 -9.62
N GLY A 122 14.55 -23.69 -8.29
CA GLY A 122 15.68 -23.12 -7.55
C GLY A 122 15.63 -21.60 -7.45
N ASP A 123 16.79 -20.99 -7.24
CA ASP A 123 16.91 -19.55 -7.09
C ASP A 123 16.89 -18.85 -8.45
N MET A 124 16.06 -17.82 -8.58
CA MET A 124 15.94 -17.04 -9.81
C MET A 124 15.93 -15.53 -9.53
N GLU A 125 16.62 -14.78 -10.38
CA GLU A 125 16.59 -13.31 -10.36
C GLU A 125 15.26 -12.79 -10.95
N VAL A 126 14.62 -11.91 -10.18
CA VAL A 126 13.32 -11.30 -10.51
C VAL A 126 13.31 -9.78 -10.43
N SER A 127 14.30 -9.16 -9.79
CA SER A 127 14.35 -7.70 -9.67
C SER A 127 14.47 -7.05 -11.05
N GLY A 128 13.75 -5.93 -11.24
CA GLY A 128 13.73 -5.20 -12.50
C GLY A 128 12.79 -5.78 -13.56
N LEU A 129 12.21 -6.97 -13.35
CA LEU A 129 11.17 -7.55 -14.19
C LEU A 129 9.80 -6.99 -13.82
N THR A 130 8.90 -6.95 -14.80
CA THR A 130 7.47 -6.85 -14.52
C THR A 130 6.90 -8.23 -14.17
N THR A 131 5.73 -8.28 -13.55
CA THR A 131 5.04 -9.54 -13.27
C THR A 131 4.74 -10.34 -14.55
N LEU A 132 4.50 -9.67 -15.67
CA LEU A 132 4.30 -10.30 -16.98
C LEU A 132 5.58 -10.93 -17.53
N GLN A 133 6.71 -10.22 -17.41
CA GLN A 133 8.02 -10.75 -17.81
C GLN A 133 8.43 -11.94 -16.94
N LEU A 134 8.20 -11.86 -15.62
CA LEU A 134 8.44 -12.97 -14.72
C LEU A 134 7.57 -14.18 -15.09
N LYS A 135 6.28 -13.98 -15.40
CA LYS A 135 5.41 -15.05 -15.88
C LYS A 135 5.98 -15.73 -17.13
N GLY A 136 6.38 -14.95 -18.14
CA GLY A 136 6.98 -15.50 -19.36
C GLY A 136 8.22 -16.35 -19.06
N LYS A 137 9.10 -15.87 -18.17
CA LYS A 137 10.29 -16.61 -17.72
C LYS A 137 9.95 -17.93 -17.01
N LEU A 138 8.84 -17.98 -16.27
CA LEU A 138 8.37 -19.20 -15.59
C LEU A 138 7.69 -20.19 -16.55
N ASP A 139 7.06 -19.72 -17.62
CA ASP A 139 6.44 -20.60 -18.62
C ASP A 139 7.49 -21.27 -19.54
N GLU A 140 8.68 -20.68 -19.68
CA GLU A 140 9.77 -21.17 -20.54
C GLU A 140 10.69 -22.21 -19.88
N GLY A 141 10.73 -22.24 -18.54
CA GLY A 141 11.58 -23.14 -17.75
C GLY A 141 10.93 -24.49 -17.47
#